data_AF-A0A9D4NZD3-F1
#
_entry.id   AF-A0A9D4NZD3-F1
#
_cell.length_a   1.000
_cell.length_b   1.000
_cell.length_c   1.000
_cell.angle_alpha   90.00
_cell.angle_beta   90.00
_cell.angle_gamma   90.00
#
_symmetry.space_group_name_H-M   'P 1'
#
loop_
_entity.id
_entity.type
_entity.pdbx_description
1 polymer ?
#
loop_
_entity_poly.entity_id
_entity_poly.type
_entity_poly.pdbx_seq_one_letter_code
_entity_poly.pdbx_strand_id
1 'polypeptide(L)'
;MANDSKITSFSNKLLQMINDDEIMKRKLMVDGDGIGDDRKISNLIKQFILWCYNDNESELESELSAERLLNVIDQSELAMAKSVQTIKMITHELDNYENTYKNIEKAIADARAKLSTCKAELAHAKQIRRYKLDYDAIANIIEQHPSTQETQIKLNVLENEIQTLQKINNQIESKLEKRRRQFQLLLSASHQLQSVLDEENTATTTTDHQTSSCLVDNNNDLMTIPPRTLDNDNNLESSSSSTKEASPISMETN
;
A
#
# COMPACT_ATOMS: atom_id res chain seq x y z
N MET A 1 38.18 25.06 -23.85
CA MET A 1 39.11 26.22 -23.90
C MET A 1 38.65 27.42 -23.07
N ALA A 2 37.49 28.04 -23.33
CA ALA A 2 37.03 29.20 -22.53
C ALA A 2 36.45 28.85 -21.13
N ASN A 3 35.97 27.61 -20.93
CA ASN A 3 35.51 27.12 -19.63
C ASN A 3 36.69 26.68 -18.74
N ASP A 4 37.70 26.04 -19.31
CA ASP A 4 38.87 25.56 -18.56
C ASP A 4 39.69 26.71 -17.96
N SER A 5 39.80 27.83 -18.68
CA SER A 5 40.48 29.05 -18.18
C SER A 5 39.70 29.71 -17.03
N LYS A 6 38.37 29.70 -17.05
CA LYS A 6 37.53 30.20 -15.94
C LYS A 6 37.62 29.31 -14.71
N ILE A 7 37.62 27.99 -14.90
CA ILE A 7 37.78 27.01 -13.81
C ILE A 7 39.17 27.14 -13.18
N THR A 8 40.20 27.31 -14.00
CA THR A 8 41.59 27.50 -13.54
C THR A 8 41.75 28.83 -12.78
N SER A 9 41.14 29.91 -13.27
CA SER A 9 41.12 31.22 -12.58
C SER A 9 40.42 31.17 -11.23
N PHE A 10 39.28 30.49 -11.14
CA PHE A 10 38.56 30.30 -9.88
C PHE A 10 39.36 29.44 -8.89
N SER A 11 39.97 28.35 -9.36
CA SER A 11 40.82 27.48 -8.53
C SER A 11 42.02 28.25 -7.97
N ASN A 12 42.71 29.04 -8.82
CA ASN A 12 43.82 29.88 -8.38
C ASN A 12 43.39 30.96 -7.38
N LYS A 13 42.20 31.55 -7.55
CA LYS A 13 41.64 32.52 -6.60
C LYS A 13 41.31 31.89 -5.25
N LEU A 14 40.83 30.64 -5.26
CA LEU A 14 40.50 29.88 -4.05
C LEU A 14 41.77 29.44 -3.31
N LEU A 15 42.81 29.03 -4.03
CA LEU A 15 44.15 28.78 -3.49
C LEU A 15 44.78 30.03 -2.89
N GLN A 16 44.63 31.19 -3.54
CA GLN A 16 45.11 32.46 -3.01
C GLN A 16 44.39 32.83 -1.71
N MET A 17 43.06 32.66 -1.66
CA MET A 17 42.29 32.91 -0.43
C MET A 17 42.72 31.99 0.71
N ILE A 18 42.93 30.69 0.45
CA ILE A 18 43.41 29.74 1.48
C ILE A 18 44.80 30.16 1.99
N ASN A 19 45.70 30.57 1.11
CA ASN A 19 47.04 31.00 1.50
C ASN A 19 47.01 32.33 2.27
N ASP A 20 46.16 33.29 1.84
CA ASP A 20 45.97 34.56 2.53
C ASP A 20 45.35 34.36 3.93
N ASP A 21 44.40 33.43 4.08
CA ASP A 21 43.83 33.04 5.37
C ASP A 21 44.89 32.39 6.28
N GLU A 22 45.76 31.54 5.73
CA GLU A 22 46.86 30.96 6.50
C GLU A 22 47.92 31.99 6.92
N ILE A 23 48.20 32.98 6.07
CA ILE A 23 49.09 34.11 6.38
C ILE A 23 48.44 35.00 7.45
N MET A 24 47.14 35.28 7.32
CA MET A 24 46.38 36.07 8.29
C MET A 24 46.31 35.36 9.64
N LYS A 25 46.06 34.05 9.65
CA LYS A 25 46.07 33.22 10.86
C LYS A 25 47.44 33.18 11.51
N ARG A 26 48.52 33.01 10.74
CA ARG A 26 49.91 33.08 11.28
C ARG A 26 50.22 34.45 11.86
N LYS A 27 49.84 35.53 11.17
CA LYS A 27 50.05 36.90 11.65
C LYS A 27 49.26 37.17 12.94
N LEU A 28 48.00 36.73 13.00
CA LEU A 28 47.16 36.83 14.19
C LEU A 28 47.68 35.95 15.36
N MET A 29 48.29 34.80 15.07
CA MET A 29 48.92 33.97 16.10
C MET A 29 50.23 34.58 16.64
N VAL A 30 51.01 35.28 15.80
CA VAL A 30 52.26 35.95 16.20
C VAL A 30 52.00 37.27 16.92
N ASP A 31 51.03 38.07 16.45
CA ASP A 31 50.67 39.37 17.03
C ASP A 31 49.61 39.28 18.15
N GLY A 32 49.06 38.09 18.42
CA GLY A 32 47.88 37.93 19.27
C GLY A 32 46.66 38.67 18.70
N ASP A 33 45.78 39.19 19.55
CA ASP A 33 44.54 39.92 19.22
C ASP A 33 44.76 41.26 18.44
N GLY A 34 45.90 41.43 17.77
CA GLY A 34 46.27 42.64 17.03
C GLY A 34 46.64 43.84 17.90
N ILE A 35 46.80 43.65 19.22
CA ILE A 35 46.95 44.73 20.20
C ILE A 35 48.43 45.13 20.43
N GLY A 36 49.38 44.44 19.80
CA GLY A 36 50.79 44.80 19.90
C GLY A 36 51.37 44.61 21.30
N ASP A 37 50.88 43.62 22.05
CA ASP A 37 51.36 43.32 23.40
C ASP A 37 52.84 42.90 23.41
N ASP A 38 53.30 42.15 22.40
CA ASP A 38 54.72 41.86 22.20
C ASP A 38 55.55 43.15 21.98
N ARG A 39 55.00 44.10 21.22
CA ARG A 39 55.61 45.42 21.03
C ARG A 39 55.62 46.25 22.31
N LYS A 40 54.57 46.16 23.15
CA LYS A 40 54.53 46.82 24.47
C LYS A 40 55.57 46.23 25.42
N ILE A 41 55.70 44.91 25.47
CA ILE A 41 56.71 44.21 26.28
C ILE A 41 58.11 44.57 25.79
N SER A 42 58.34 44.53 24.47
CA SER A 42 59.62 44.94 23.87
C SER A 42 59.99 46.39 24.21
N ASN A 43 59.01 47.31 24.18
CA ASN A 43 59.21 48.70 24.57
C ASN A 43 59.43 48.87 26.07
N LEU A 44 58.71 48.13 26.92
CA LEU A 44 58.92 48.12 28.37
C LEU A 44 60.35 47.70 28.70
N ILE A 45 60.86 46.64 28.07
CA ILE A 45 62.23 46.17 28.26
C ILE A 45 63.25 47.25 27.84
N LYS A 46 63.03 47.91 26.70
CA LYS A 46 63.90 49.01 26.25
C LYS A 46 63.90 50.19 27.21
N GLN A 47 62.73 50.59 27.71
CA GLN A 47 62.60 51.70 28.67
C GLN A 47 63.21 51.36 30.03
N PHE A 48 63.07 50.11 30.47
CA PHE A 48 63.70 49.63 31.70
C PHE A 48 65.23 49.65 31.60
N ILE A 49 65.78 49.14 30.49
CA ILE A 49 67.22 49.20 30.24
C ILE A 49 67.72 50.65 30.21
N LEU A 50 67.01 51.54 29.51
CA LEU A 50 67.38 52.95 29.43
C LEU A 50 67.38 53.63 30.80
N TRP A 51 66.36 53.34 31.63
CA TRP A 51 66.26 53.83 33.00
C TRP A 51 67.44 53.34 33.87
N CYS A 52 67.87 52.08 33.73
CA CYS A 52 69.01 51.55 34.49
C CYS A 52 70.37 52.17 34.15
N TYR A 53 70.53 52.75 32.94
CA TYR A 53 71.81 53.33 32.48
C TYR A 53 71.79 54.87 32.44
N ASN A 54 70.73 55.51 32.94
CA ASN A 54 70.59 56.96 32.97
C ASN A 54 71.27 57.57 34.21
N ASP A 55 72.61 57.65 34.20
CA ASP A 55 73.42 58.19 35.32
C ASP A 55 73.36 59.73 35.47
N ASN A 56 72.75 60.45 34.51
CA ASN A 56 72.82 61.91 34.41
C ASN A 56 71.47 62.64 34.61
N GLU A 57 70.41 61.94 35.04
CA GLU A 57 69.09 62.54 35.28
C GLU A 57 68.94 63.10 36.71
N SER A 58 68.12 64.14 36.85
CA SER A 58 67.69 64.65 38.16
C SER A 58 66.89 63.57 38.90
N GLU A 59 67.02 63.50 40.23
CA GLU A 59 66.32 62.51 41.08
C GLU A 59 64.80 62.47 40.82
N LEU A 60 64.20 63.63 40.54
CA LEU A 60 62.77 63.77 40.19
C LEU A 60 62.40 63.12 38.84
N GLU A 61 63.26 63.17 37.83
CA GLU A 61 63.01 62.57 36.51
C GLU A 61 63.19 61.04 36.57
N SER A 62 64.11 60.57 37.41
CA SER A 62 64.28 59.13 37.69
C SER A 62 63.07 58.53 38.39
N GLU A 63 62.46 59.25 39.34
CA GLU A 63 61.23 58.82 40.03
C GLU A 63 60.02 58.81 39.07
N LEU A 64 59.86 59.85 38.24
CA LEU A 64 58.78 59.93 37.26
C LEU A 64 58.87 58.84 36.18
N SER A 65 60.09 58.49 35.76
CA SER A 65 60.32 57.40 34.80
C SER A 65 60.08 56.02 35.42
N ALA A 66 60.42 55.83 36.69
CA ALA A 66 60.07 54.62 37.45
C ALA A 66 58.54 54.44 37.59
N GLU A 67 57.80 55.52 37.91
CA GLU A 67 56.34 55.49 37.98
C GLU A 67 55.71 55.14 36.62
N ARG A 68 56.24 55.69 35.53
CA ARG A 68 55.80 55.33 34.17
C ARG A 68 56.07 53.87 33.83
N LEU A 69 57.22 53.33 34.22
CA LEU A 69 57.54 51.90 34.03
C LEU A 69 56.56 51.01 34.80
N LEU A 70 56.26 51.36 36.05
CA LEU A 70 55.30 50.63 36.88
C LEU A 70 53.90 50.62 36.26
N ASN A 71 53.41 51.78 35.79
CA ASN A 71 52.13 51.88 35.10
C ASN A 71 52.05 51.00 33.84
N VAL A 72 53.15 50.86 33.09
CA VAL A 72 53.19 49.99 31.90
C VAL A 72 53.16 48.50 32.30
N ILE A 73 53.80 48.14 33.42
CA ILE A 73 53.72 46.79 34.00
C ILE A 73 52.27 46.47 34.39
N ASP A 74 51.60 47.34 35.15
CA ASP A 74 50.21 47.15 35.58
C ASP A 74 49.25 46.96 34.39
N GLN A 75 49.44 47.75 33.33
CA GLN A 75 48.65 47.62 32.10
C GLN A 75 48.90 46.30 31.37
N SER A 76 50.15 45.82 31.38
CA SER A 76 50.51 44.53 30.77
C SER A 76 49.94 43.35 31.54
N GLU A 77 49.92 43.41 32.88
CA GLU A 77 49.29 42.41 33.73
C GLU A 77 47.78 42.36 33.51
N LEU A 78 47.13 43.53 33.46
CA LEU A 78 45.70 43.61 33.17
C LEU A 78 45.37 43.04 31.78
N ALA A 79 46.18 43.32 30.77
CA ALA A 79 46.01 42.77 29.42
C ALA A 79 46.13 41.24 29.42
N MET A 80 47.11 40.69 30.14
CA MET A 80 47.28 39.25 30.30
C MET A 80 46.08 38.60 31.01
N ALA A 81 45.61 39.19 32.10
CA ALA A 81 44.44 38.70 32.85
C ALA A 81 43.17 38.68 31.98
N LYS A 82 42.97 39.73 31.17
CA LYS A 82 41.88 39.77 30.18
C LYS A 82 41.98 38.65 29.15
N SER A 83 43.18 38.44 28.59
CA SER A 83 43.42 37.37 27.61
C SER A 83 43.08 35.99 28.17
N VAL A 84 43.51 35.68 29.40
CA VAL A 84 43.16 34.42 30.07
C VAL A 84 41.65 34.26 30.24
N GLN A 85 40.93 35.33 30.61
CA GLN A 85 39.48 35.27 30.76
C GLN A 85 38.77 35.10 29.41
N THR A 86 39.24 35.76 28.36
CA THR A 86 38.73 35.59 26.99
C THR A 86 38.93 34.15 26.52
N ILE A 87 40.10 33.54 26.76
CA ILE A 87 40.34 32.14 26.43
C ILE A 87 39.35 31.22 27.15
N LYS A 88 39.13 31.41 28.46
CA LYS A 88 38.15 30.64 29.23
C LYS A 88 36.73 30.77 28.65
N MET A 89 36.32 32.00 28.31
CA MET A 89 35.03 32.27 27.69
C MET A 89 34.91 31.57 26.33
N ILE A 90 35.94 31.65 25.48
CA ILE A 90 35.96 30.99 24.15
C ILE A 90 35.84 29.47 24.31
N THR A 91 36.55 28.86 25.26
CA THR A 91 36.45 27.42 25.51
C THR A 91 35.02 27.03 25.92
N HIS A 92 34.42 27.79 26.84
CA HIS A 92 33.04 27.55 27.25
C HIS A 92 32.03 27.71 26.10
N GLU A 93 32.19 28.73 25.26
CA GLU A 93 31.35 28.92 24.08
C GLU A 93 31.52 27.78 23.08
N LEU A 94 32.74 27.27 22.89
CA LEU A 94 33.00 26.13 22.01
C LEU A 94 32.27 24.88 22.50
N ASP A 95 32.32 24.58 23.79
CA ASP A 95 31.59 23.45 24.40
C ASP A 95 30.06 23.62 24.23
N ASN A 96 29.56 24.85 24.37
CA ASN A 96 28.15 25.17 24.16
C ASN A 96 27.72 24.95 22.71
N TYR A 97 28.54 25.37 21.73
CA TYR A 97 28.26 25.12 20.32
C TYR A 97 28.31 23.62 19.98
N GLU A 98 29.24 22.86 20.55
CA GLU A 98 29.30 21.41 20.35
C GLU A 98 28.04 20.72 20.88
N ASN A 99 27.59 21.09 22.08
CA ASN A 99 26.36 20.57 22.66
C ASN A 99 25.13 20.95 21.84
N THR A 100 25.06 22.19 21.37
CA THR A 100 23.98 22.66 20.50
C THR A 100 23.95 21.87 19.19
N TYR A 101 25.11 21.60 18.60
CA TYR A 101 25.23 20.79 17.40
C TYR A 101 24.71 19.37 17.60
N LYS A 102 25.14 18.69 18.68
CA LYS A 102 24.65 17.35 19.05
C LYS A 102 23.14 17.33 19.26
N ASN A 103 22.59 18.36 19.90
CA ASN A 103 21.14 18.49 20.11
C ASN A 103 20.39 18.64 18.78
N ILE A 104 20.92 19.44 17.85
CA ILE A 104 20.34 19.60 16.51
C ILE A 104 20.40 18.28 15.74
N GLU A 105 21.53 17.57 15.76
CA GLU A 105 21.66 16.26 15.10
C GLU A 105 20.66 15.25 15.64
N LYS A 106 20.50 15.19 16.97
CA LYS A 106 19.51 14.34 17.62
C LYS A 106 18.09 14.72 17.21
N ALA A 107 17.74 16.00 17.21
CA ALA A 107 16.43 16.47 16.79
C ALA A 107 16.13 16.12 15.31
N ILE A 108 17.14 16.20 14.43
CA ILE A 108 17.02 15.78 13.04
C ILE A 108 16.79 14.26 12.94
N ALA A 109 17.53 13.46 13.70
CA ALA A 109 17.36 12.01 13.73
C ALA A 109 15.94 11.62 14.22
N ASP A 110 15.48 12.25 15.30
CA ASP A 110 14.13 12.03 15.86
C ASP A 110 13.05 12.44 14.86
N ALA A 111 13.22 13.58 14.17
CA ALA A 111 12.28 14.02 13.14
C ALA A 111 12.23 13.04 11.95
N ARG A 112 13.37 12.50 11.52
CA ARG A 112 13.43 11.46 10.48
C ARG A 112 12.74 10.17 10.91
N ALA A 113 12.93 9.74 12.15
CA ALA A 113 12.25 8.56 12.70
C ALA A 113 10.72 8.75 12.76
N LYS A 114 10.26 9.92 13.22
CA LYS A 114 8.83 10.29 13.23
C LYS A 114 8.25 10.33 11.81
N LEU A 115 8.99 10.87 10.85
CA LEU A 115 8.57 10.89 9.44
C LEU A 115 8.42 9.47 8.88
N SER A 116 9.36 8.58 9.17
CA SER A 116 9.28 7.17 8.75
C SER A 116 8.03 6.48 9.31
N THR A 117 7.77 6.69 10.60
CA THR A 117 6.59 6.14 11.29
C THR A 117 5.29 6.67 10.67
N CYS A 118 5.19 8.00 10.50
CA CYS A 118 4.03 8.64 9.90
C CYS A 118 3.78 8.17 8.45
N LYS A 119 4.84 7.92 7.67
CA LYS A 119 4.71 7.33 6.32
C LYS A 119 4.12 5.91 6.37
N ALA A 120 4.57 5.08 7.31
CA ALA A 120 4.05 3.72 7.48
C ALA A 120 2.58 3.74 7.92
N GLU A 121 2.23 4.58 8.90
CA GLU A 121 0.85 4.79 9.34
C GLU A 121 -0.06 5.28 8.22
N LEU A 122 0.41 6.23 7.40
CA LEU A 122 -0.33 6.72 6.25
C LEU A 122 -0.57 5.62 5.21
N ALA A 123 0.43 4.79 4.92
CA ALA A 123 0.28 3.66 4.00
C ALA A 123 -0.77 2.66 4.53
N HIS A 124 -0.72 2.34 5.83
CA HIS A 124 -1.68 1.47 6.48
C HIS A 124 -3.10 2.07 6.46
N ALA A 125 -3.26 3.35 6.77
CA ALA A 125 -4.55 4.05 6.71
C ALA A 125 -5.14 4.07 5.29
N LYS A 126 -4.31 4.26 4.26
CA LYS A 126 -4.73 4.16 2.86
C LYS A 126 -5.20 2.76 2.52
N GLN A 127 -4.53 1.72 3.02
CA GLN A 127 -4.92 0.34 2.80
C GLN A 127 -6.28 0.04 3.43
N ILE A 128 -6.50 0.46 4.69
CA ILE A 128 -7.80 0.32 5.37
C ILE A 128 -8.89 1.03 4.57
N ARG A 129 -8.62 2.24 4.08
CA ARG A 129 -9.58 2.97 3.25
C ARG A 129 -9.93 2.20 1.98
N ARG A 130 -8.96 1.56 1.32
CA ARG A 130 -9.20 0.73 0.13
C ARG A 130 -10.12 -0.44 0.46
N TYR A 131 -9.80 -1.19 1.52
CA TYR A 131 -10.65 -2.29 1.97
C TYR A 131 -12.07 -1.83 2.29
N LYS A 132 -12.23 -0.69 2.97
CA LYS A 132 -13.56 -0.13 3.24
C LYS A 132 -14.35 0.12 1.95
N LEU A 133 -13.73 0.72 0.94
CA LEU A 133 -14.39 0.94 -0.35
C LEU A 133 -14.75 -0.37 -1.06
N ASP A 134 -13.86 -1.37 -0.99
CA ASP A 134 -14.11 -2.71 -1.57
C ASP A 134 -15.29 -3.39 -0.86
N TYR A 135 -15.39 -3.28 0.47
CA TYR A 135 -16.52 -3.79 1.25
C TYR A 135 -17.82 -3.04 0.94
N ASP A 136 -17.80 -1.71 0.87
CA ASP A 136 -18.97 -0.90 0.52
C ASP A 136 -19.47 -1.25 -0.90
N ALA A 137 -18.56 -1.49 -1.85
CA ALA A 137 -18.90 -1.93 -3.20
C ALA A 137 -19.58 -3.31 -3.21
N ILE A 138 -19.03 -4.28 -2.48
CA ILE A 138 -19.63 -5.63 -2.36
C ILE A 138 -20.99 -5.55 -1.65
N ALA A 139 -21.11 -4.74 -0.59
CA ALA A 139 -22.37 -4.54 0.12
C ALA A 139 -23.46 -3.98 -0.80
N ASN A 140 -23.13 -2.99 -1.64
CA ASN A 140 -24.06 -2.46 -2.64
C ASN A 140 -24.51 -3.52 -3.67
N ILE A 141 -23.64 -4.46 -4.05
CA ILE A 141 -24.02 -5.56 -4.94
C ILE A 141 -24.94 -6.54 -4.21
N ILE A 142 -24.63 -6.88 -2.95
CA ILE A 142 -25.46 -7.77 -2.13
C ILE A 142 -26.86 -7.19 -1.92
N GLU A 143 -26.98 -5.88 -1.71
CA GLU A 143 -28.27 -5.19 -1.52
C GLU A 143 -29.17 -5.24 -2.77
N GLN A 144 -28.61 -5.40 -3.97
CA GLN A 144 -29.40 -5.58 -5.20
C GLN A 144 -30.06 -6.97 -5.27
N HIS A 145 -29.58 -7.95 -4.50
CA HIS A 145 -30.18 -9.28 -4.46
C HIS A 145 -31.28 -9.35 -3.39
N PRO A 146 -32.36 -10.10 -3.64
CA PRO A 146 -33.43 -10.26 -2.66
C PRO A 146 -32.91 -10.91 -1.38
N SER A 147 -33.53 -10.55 -0.24
CA SER A 147 -33.20 -11.17 1.04
C SER A 147 -33.34 -12.69 0.95
N THR A 148 -32.39 -13.40 1.56
CA THR A 148 -32.43 -14.87 1.66
C THR A 148 -33.74 -15.35 2.28
N GLN A 149 -34.28 -14.62 3.24
CA GLN A 149 -35.56 -14.95 3.88
C GLN A 149 -36.74 -14.82 2.91
N GLU A 150 -36.78 -13.75 2.12
CA GLU A 150 -37.84 -13.55 1.13
C GLU A 150 -37.81 -14.64 0.06
N THR A 151 -36.60 -14.98 -0.42
CA THR A 151 -36.40 -16.09 -1.37
C THR A 151 -36.83 -17.43 -0.75
N GLN A 152 -36.52 -17.68 0.52
CA GLN A 152 -36.93 -18.89 1.23
C GLN A 152 -38.45 -19.00 1.37
N ILE A 153 -39.14 -17.88 1.62
CA ILE A 153 -40.61 -17.85 1.70
C ILE A 153 -41.20 -18.21 0.33
N LYS A 154 -40.72 -17.59 -0.75
CA LYS A 154 -41.18 -17.89 -2.12
C LYS A 154 -40.97 -19.37 -2.47
N LEU A 155 -39.82 -19.94 -2.08
CA LEU A 155 -39.51 -21.35 -2.30
C LEU A 155 -40.50 -22.27 -1.56
N ASN A 156 -40.78 -22.01 -0.29
CA ASN A 156 -41.77 -22.76 0.48
C ASN A 156 -43.18 -22.68 -0.13
N VAL A 157 -43.58 -21.51 -0.64
CA VAL A 157 -44.89 -21.35 -1.32
C VAL A 157 -44.95 -22.22 -2.58
N LEU A 158 -43.91 -22.14 -3.42
CA LEU A 158 -43.81 -22.96 -4.63
C LEU A 158 -43.81 -24.46 -4.32
N GLU A 159 -43.10 -24.87 -3.27
CA GLU A 159 -43.03 -26.27 -2.86
C GLU A 159 -44.39 -26.80 -2.40
N ASN A 160 -45.13 -26.00 -1.62
CA ASN A 160 -46.51 -26.33 -1.26
C ASN A 160 -47.41 -26.43 -2.51
N GLU A 161 -47.28 -25.50 -3.45
CA GLU A 161 -48.04 -25.53 -4.70
C GLU A 161 -47.77 -26.82 -5.50
N ILE A 162 -46.49 -27.19 -5.67
CA ILE A 162 -46.09 -28.44 -6.32
C ILE A 162 -46.71 -29.66 -5.62
N GLN A 163 -46.65 -29.72 -4.29
CA GLN A 163 -47.25 -30.82 -3.53
C GLN A 163 -48.76 -30.90 -3.73
N THR A 164 -49.46 -29.75 -3.78
CA THR A 164 -50.90 -29.73 -4.05
C THR A 164 -51.23 -30.19 -5.47
N LEU A 165 -50.48 -29.74 -6.48
CA LEU A 165 -50.65 -30.15 -7.87
C LEU A 165 -50.38 -31.65 -8.05
N GLN A 166 -49.33 -32.18 -7.42
CA GLN A 166 -49.06 -33.63 -7.40
C GLN A 166 -50.22 -34.41 -6.78
N LYS A 167 -50.78 -33.94 -5.66
CA LYS A 167 -51.94 -34.57 -5.03
C LYS A 167 -53.16 -34.56 -5.95
N ILE A 168 -53.44 -33.44 -6.63
CA ILE A 168 -54.55 -33.33 -7.59
C ILE A 168 -54.32 -34.27 -8.78
N ASN A 169 -53.11 -34.29 -9.33
CA ASN A 169 -52.76 -35.17 -10.44
C ASN A 169 -52.98 -36.65 -10.07
N ASN A 170 -52.46 -37.08 -8.91
CA ASN A 170 -52.66 -38.44 -8.39
C ASN A 170 -54.15 -38.78 -8.19
N GLN A 171 -54.97 -37.81 -7.75
CA GLN A 171 -56.42 -38.00 -7.63
C GLN A 171 -57.10 -38.17 -8.98
N ILE A 172 -56.71 -37.40 -9.99
CA ILE A 172 -57.24 -37.51 -11.36
C ILE A 172 -56.83 -38.85 -11.96
N GLU A 173 -55.57 -39.24 -11.83
CA GLU A 173 -55.04 -40.49 -12.34
C GLU A 173 -55.75 -41.71 -11.70
N SER A 174 -55.99 -41.66 -10.38
CA SER A 174 -56.81 -42.67 -9.70
C SER A 174 -58.25 -42.73 -10.21
N LYS A 175 -58.89 -41.59 -10.51
CA LYS A 175 -60.24 -41.55 -11.09
C LYS A 175 -60.25 -42.10 -12.52
N LEU A 176 -59.24 -41.78 -13.32
CA LEU A 176 -59.08 -42.26 -14.69
C LEU A 176 -58.90 -43.78 -14.70
N GLU A 177 -58.04 -44.29 -13.82
CA GLU A 177 -57.83 -45.73 -13.65
C GLU A 177 -59.12 -46.46 -13.23
N LYS A 178 -59.92 -45.89 -12.31
CA LYS A 178 -61.24 -46.45 -11.97
C LYS A 178 -62.19 -46.48 -13.18
N ARG A 179 -62.25 -45.41 -13.98
CA ARG A 179 -63.05 -45.34 -15.21
C ARG A 179 -62.56 -46.37 -16.24
N ARG A 180 -61.25 -46.54 -16.40
CA ARG A 180 -60.64 -47.55 -17.27
C ARG A 180 -61.06 -48.95 -16.87
N ARG A 181 -61.01 -49.29 -15.57
CA ARG A 181 -61.49 -50.59 -15.05
C ARG A 181 -62.99 -50.81 -15.28
N GLN A 182 -63.81 -49.78 -15.03
CA GLN A 182 -65.25 -49.85 -15.29
C GLN A 182 -65.55 -50.07 -16.78
N PHE A 183 -64.84 -49.37 -17.67
CA PHE A 183 -64.99 -49.55 -19.11
C PHE A 183 -64.54 -50.95 -19.56
N GLN A 184 -63.45 -51.47 -19.00
CA GLN A 184 -62.96 -52.81 -19.28
C GLN A 184 -63.94 -53.90 -18.80
N LEU A 185 -64.61 -53.69 -17.65
CA LEU A 185 -65.70 -54.55 -17.18
C LEU A 185 -66.91 -54.50 -18.14
N LEU A 186 -67.33 -53.30 -18.55
CA LEU A 186 -68.42 -53.12 -19.52
C LEU A 186 -68.10 -53.81 -20.85
N LEU A 187 -66.88 -53.65 -21.36
CA LEU A 187 -66.41 -54.29 -22.59
C LEU A 187 -66.44 -55.82 -22.47
N SER A 188 -65.99 -56.36 -21.33
CA SER A 188 -66.06 -57.81 -21.06
C SER A 188 -67.51 -58.32 -21.00
N ALA A 189 -68.41 -57.60 -20.33
CA ALA A 189 -69.84 -57.96 -20.29
C ALA A 189 -70.48 -57.87 -21.68
N SER A 190 -70.13 -56.86 -22.48
CA SER A 190 -70.57 -56.74 -23.87
C SER A 190 -70.11 -57.93 -24.71
N HIS A 191 -68.84 -58.34 -24.59
CA HIS A 191 -68.33 -59.53 -25.28
C HIS A 191 -69.01 -60.82 -24.82
N GLN A 192 -69.32 -60.95 -23.52
CA GLN A 192 -70.08 -62.10 -23.01
C GLN A 192 -71.50 -62.14 -23.58
N LEU A 193 -72.19 -60.99 -23.63
CA LEU A 193 -73.51 -60.90 -24.26
C LEU A 193 -73.45 -61.18 -25.76
N GLN A 194 -72.42 -60.71 -26.46
CA GLN A 194 -72.17 -61.05 -27.87
C GLN A 194 -71.98 -62.56 -28.02
N SER A 195 -71.16 -63.20 -27.16
CA SER A 195 -70.98 -64.66 -27.15
C SER A 195 -72.30 -65.40 -26.91
N VAL A 196 -73.11 -64.95 -25.95
CA VAL A 196 -74.43 -65.55 -25.68
C VAL A 196 -75.39 -65.37 -26.87
N LEU A 197 -75.38 -64.23 -27.55
CA LEU A 197 -76.17 -64.00 -28.76
C LEU A 197 -75.66 -64.84 -29.94
N ASP A 198 -74.35 -65.03 -30.07
CA ASP A 198 -73.75 -65.91 -31.07
C ASP A 198 -74.06 -67.39 -30.76
N GLU A 199 -74.13 -67.77 -29.48
CA GLU A 199 -74.57 -69.08 -28.99
C GLU A 199 -76.09 -69.30 -29.15
N GLU A 200 -76.93 -68.26 -29.04
CA GLU A 200 -78.39 -68.34 -29.24
C GLU A 200 -78.75 -68.39 -30.73
N ASN A 201 -78.04 -67.64 -31.59
CA ASN A 201 -78.18 -67.70 -33.04
C ASN A 201 -77.67 -69.03 -33.64
N THR A 202 -76.89 -69.82 -32.90
CA THR A 202 -76.46 -71.15 -33.33
C THR A 202 -77.41 -72.28 -32.90
N ALA A 203 -78.45 -72.01 -32.10
CA ALA A 203 -79.43 -73.00 -31.64
C ALA A 203 -80.69 -73.13 -32.52
N THR A 204 -80.90 -72.22 -33.49
CA THR A 204 -81.93 -72.38 -34.53
C THR A 204 -81.35 -72.14 -35.91
N THR A 205 -81.48 -73.15 -36.78
CA THR A 205 -81.12 -73.22 -38.22
C THR A 205 -79.65 -73.43 -38.60
N THR A 206 -79.31 -74.72 -38.72
CA THR A 206 -78.70 -75.39 -39.87
C THR A 206 -77.97 -74.57 -40.95
N THR A 207 -76.71 -74.99 -41.16
CA THR A 207 -76.04 -75.26 -42.45
C THR A 207 -75.34 -74.11 -43.18
N ASP A 208 -74.01 -74.18 -43.08
CA ASP A 208 -72.97 -73.95 -44.11
C ASP A 208 -73.09 -72.74 -45.05
N HIS A 209 -72.12 -71.82 -44.96
CA HIS A 209 -70.95 -71.86 -45.86
C HIS A 209 -69.91 -70.79 -45.48
N GLN A 210 -68.66 -71.28 -45.37
CA GLN A 210 -67.39 -70.64 -45.78
C GLN A 210 -67.17 -69.15 -45.46
N THR A 211 -66.10 -68.85 -44.71
CA THR A 211 -64.82 -68.43 -45.33
C THR A 211 -63.77 -68.08 -44.28
N SER A 212 -62.53 -68.46 -44.61
CA SER A 212 -61.25 -67.87 -44.18
C SER A 212 -60.73 -68.13 -42.77
N SER A 213 -59.87 -69.17 -42.74
CA SER A 213 -58.84 -69.42 -41.75
C SER A 213 -57.96 -68.18 -41.49
N CYS A 214 -57.75 -67.95 -40.20
CA CYS A 214 -56.84 -67.01 -39.59
C CYS A 214 -55.38 -67.25 -39.99
N LEU A 215 -54.56 -66.19 -40.00
CA LEU A 215 -53.37 -66.11 -39.16
C LEU A 215 -53.13 -64.66 -38.72
N VAL A 216 -52.70 -64.58 -37.47
CA VAL A 216 -52.46 -63.43 -36.59
C VAL A 216 -51.15 -62.75 -37.03
N ASP A 217 -51.08 -61.42 -36.93
CA ASP A 217 -50.01 -60.76 -36.16
C ASP A 217 -50.23 -59.26 -36.00
N ASN A 218 -50.27 -58.86 -34.73
CA ASN A 218 -50.00 -57.52 -34.25
C ASN A 218 -48.69 -57.02 -34.85
N ASN A 219 -48.63 -55.75 -35.26
CA ASN A 219 -47.68 -54.78 -34.73
C ASN A 219 -48.01 -53.38 -35.25
N ASN A 220 -48.32 -52.49 -34.31
CA ASN A 220 -48.19 -51.06 -34.49
C ASN A 220 -46.72 -50.77 -34.83
N ASP A 221 -46.46 -50.24 -36.02
CA ASP A 221 -45.18 -49.61 -36.32
C ASP A 221 -45.40 -48.20 -36.85
N LEU A 222 -44.80 -47.27 -36.10
CA LEU A 222 -44.06 -46.15 -36.65
C LEU A 222 -44.85 -44.96 -37.23
N MET A 223 -45.33 -44.08 -36.36
CA MET A 223 -45.30 -42.64 -36.63
C MET A 223 -43.99 -42.06 -36.07
N THR A 224 -42.98 -42.07 -36.91
CA THR A 224 -41.73 -41.31 -36.76
C THR A 224 -42.06 -39.84 -36.59
N ILE A 225 -41.80 -39.28 -35.42
CA ILE A 225 -41.62 -37.84 -35.23
C ILE A 225 -40.09 -37.59 -35.19
N PRO A 226 -39.55 -36.73 -36.05
CA PRO A 226 -38.11 -36.56 -36.21
C PRO A 226 -37.45 -35.86 -35.02
N PRO A 227 -36.12 -36.00 -34.83
CA PRO A 227 -35.38 -35.29 -33.80
C PRO A 227 -35.42 -33.79 -34.09
N ARG A 228 -35.64 -32.99 -33.04
CA ARG A 228 -35.42 -31.55 -32.99
C ARG A 228 -34.03 -31.22 -33.52
N THR A 229 -33.97 -30.51 -34.63
CA THR A 229 -32.84 -29.67 -35.00
C THR A 229 -32.77 -28.51 -33.99
N LEU A 230 -31.65 -28.41 -33.30
CA LEU A 230 -31.22 -27.19 -32.61
C LEU A 230 -30.14 -26.59 -33.50
N ASP A 231 -30.55 -25.72 -34.42
CA ASP A 231 -29.65 -24.81 -35.11
C ASP A 231 -30.04 -23.37 -34.82
N ASN A 232 -29.01 -22.54 -34.90
CA ASN A 232 -28.91 -21.10 -34.84
C ASN A 232 -28.93 -20.46 -33.45
N ASP A 233 -27.80 -19.97 -32.94
CA ASP A 233 -26.73 -19.10 -33.51
C ASP A 233 -26.81 -17.78 -32.77
N ASN A 234 -25.78 -17.49 -31.99
CA ASN A 234 -25.17 -16.17 -32.05
C ASN A 234 -23.68 -16.28 -31.73
N ASN A 235 -22.95 -16.36 -32.84
CA ASN A 235 -21.62 -15.87 -33.09
C ASN A 235 -21.30 -14.58 -32.31
N LEU A 236 -20.15 -14.54 -31.62
CA LEU A 236 -19.22 -13.41 -31.74
C LEU A 236 -17.79 -13.85 -31.46
N GLU A 237 -16.94 -13.56 -32.45
CA GLU A 237 -15.53 -13.85 -32.57
C GLU A 237 -14.62 -13.16 -31.55
N SER A 238 -13.45 -13.80 -31.36
CA SER A 238 -12.11 -13.21 -31.15
C SER A 238 -11.86 -12.53 -29.79
N SER A 239 -10.72 -12.71 -29.11
CA SER A 239 -9.37 -13.01 -29.59
C SER A 239 -8.51 -13.49 -28.42
N SER A 240 -7.67 -14.49 -28.70
CA SER A 240 -6.53 -14.88 -27.87
C SER A 240 -5.32 -14.00 -28.20
N SER A 241 -4.64 -13.45 -27.19
CA SER A 241 -3.20 -13.20 -27.28
C SER A 241 -2.51 -13.39 -25.93
N SER A 242 -1.44 -14.19 -25.99
CA SER A 242 -0.39 -14.47 -25.01
C SER A 242 0.21 -13.21 -24.38
N THR A 243 0.63 -13.22 -23.10
CA THR A 243 2.01 -13.54 -22.67
C THR A 243 2.05 -13.53 -21.13
N LYS A 244 2.39 -14.63 -20.46
CA LYS A 244 3.73 -14.95 -19.91
C LYS A 244 4.52 -13.72 -19.40
N GLU A 245 4.59 -13.55 -18.08
CA GLU A 245 5.87 -13.40 -17.38
C GLU A 245 5.72 -13.76 -15.90
N ALA A 246 6.59 -14.65 -15.45
CA ALA A 246 6.67 -15.17 -14.10
C ALA A 246 8.09 -14.97 -13.57
N SER A 247 8.17 -14.55 -12.31
CA SER A 247 9.28 -14.64 -11.33
C SER A 247 10.30 -13.48 -11.28
N PRO A 248 11.02 -13.26 -10.15
CA PRO A 248 10.90 -13.90 -8.83
C PRO A 248 10.81 -12.93 -7.63
N ILE A 249 10.36 -13.54 -6.54
CA ILE A 249 10.59 -13.16 -5.15
C ILE A 249 12.11 -13.09 -4.87
N SER A 250 12.56 -12.00 -4.26
CA SER A 250 13.82 -11.93 -3.52
C SER A 250 13.51 -11.49 -2.09
N MET A 251 13.44 -12.47 -1.20
CA MET A 251 13.68 -12.28 0.23
C MET A 251 15.19 -12.14 0.43
N GLU A 252 15.64 -10.98 0.88
CA GLU A 252 16.89 -10.87 1.64
C GLU A 252 16.58 -10.13 2.94
N THR A 253 16.61 -10.91 4.02
CA THR A 253 16.82 -10.44 5.38
C THR A 253 18.14 -11.03 5.86
N ASN A 254 19.16 -10.18 5.97
CA ASN A 254 20.12 -10.13 7.08
C ASN A 254 20.87 -8.80 7.02
#